data_AF-A0A6F8PS40-F1
#
_entry.id   AF-A0A6F8PS40-F1
#
_cell.length_a   1.000
_cell.length_b   1.000
_cell.length_c   1.000
_cell.angle_alpha   90.00
_cell.angle_beta   90.00
_cell.angle_gamma   90.00
#
_symmetry.space_group_name_H-M   'P 1'
#
loop_
_entity.id
_entity.type
_entity.pdbx_description
1 polymer ?
#
loop_
_entity_poly.entity_id
_entity_poly.type
_entity_poly.pdbx_seq_one_letter_code
_entity_poly.pdbx_strand_id
1 'polypeptide(L)'
;MQAKNPQFQILHILAALGAGGMTASFFFIVNFMTAHPGDALISWDVLQRDYIGGTNANQLLVQLYMLGATFSAILHFVLLSRWFKGFNGFRQTSAYQTLKNSNAEVQLMAIPLTLTMSMNVFFILGAMYIPGLFSSVSLFGMEAQLIDFMMVGAGIYFSGMLVLALKIFSVYWMRLVDGNLDFIQNSNLGQLLAIFAFGMIGVSLGALSLSKVPLIALFGMSMAYIVITLTILLGLIKLIIGFKSIFQEGIAPASSVTLLLPMVITAMIVVGLIRADIGTMHALDTGRDANYHLMVTTIGIGFSVLVALFALSVMRRKKYFTMLHKGELDGASFALICPGFAFEVQLVLWLNAGLVFTGFVTFDSSVYYLLWTPILIVQFVTIYYFVKLLQLNRFLKFAPSAHRA
;
A
#
# COMPACT_ATOMS: atom_id res chain seq x y z
N MET A 1 -11.58 24.08 25.34
CA MET A 1 -11.87 24.46 23.93
C MET A 1 -12.70 23.36 23.30
N GLN A 2 -13.95 23.62 22.92
CA GLN A 2 -14.76 22.68 22.15
C GLN A 2 -14.11 22.50 20.78
N ALA A 3 -13.35 21.42 20.58
CA ALA A 3 -12.72 21.17 19.30
C ALA A 3 -13.81 21.00 18.22
N LYS A 4 -13.60 21.63 17.06
CA LYS A 4 -14.51 21.57 15.90
C LYS A 4 -14.21 20.29 15.11
N ASN A 5 -15.20 19.71 14.44
CA ASN A 5 -14.93 18.61 13.51
C ASN A 5 -13.97 19.07 12.39
N PRO A 6 -13.06 18.20 11.90
CA PRO A 6 -12.13 18.56 10.86
C PRO A 6 -12.86 18.97 9.57
N GLN A 7 -12.28 19.94 8.86
CA GLN A 7 -12.71 20.27 7.50
C GLN A 7 -12.26 19.18 6.52
N PHE A 8 -13.07 18.93 5.50
CA PHE A 8 -12.74 17.94 4.48
C PHE A 8 -11.55 18.39 3.63
N GLN A 9 -10.67 17.44 3.30
CA GLN A 9 -9.55 17.58 2.39
C GLN A 9 -9.38 16.25 1.66
N ILE A 10 -8.96 16.29 0.40
CA ILE A 10 -8.83 15.09 -0.44
C ILE A 10 -7.91 14.05 0.22
N LEU A 11 -6.76 14.49 0.74
CA LEU A 11 -5.74 13.62 1.33
C LEU A 11 -6.19 12.89 2.61
N HIS A 12 -7.33 13.22 3.21
CA HIS A 12 -7.90 12.39 4.28
C HIS A 12 -8.22 10.96 3.82
N ILE A 13 -8.32 10.69 2.51
CA ILE A 13 -8.46 9.33 1.98
C ILE A 13 -7.27 8.44 2.35
N LEU A 14 -6.09 9.04 2.60
CA LEU A 14 -4.90 8.33 3.02
C LEU A 14 -5.08 7.62 4.37
N ALA A 15 -6.05 8.04 5.19
CA ALA A 15 -6.41 7.30 6.41
C ALA A 15 -7.04 5.94 6.09
N ALA A 16 -7.94 5.89 5.09
CA ALA A 16 -8.49 4.62 4.61
C ALA A 16 -7.39 3.77 3.96
N LEU A 17 -6.53 4.37 3.13
CA LEU A 17 -5.36 3.69 2.57
C LEU A 17 -4.47 3.09 3.67
N GLY A 18 -4.20 3.85 4.73
CA GLY A 18 -3.41 3.42 5.88
C GLY A 18 -4.03 2.22 6.62
N ALA A 19 -5.36 2.20 6.83
CA ALA A 19 -6.06 1.05 7.38
C ALA A 19 -6.00 -0.18 6.44
N GLY A 20 -6.03 0.04 5.12
CA GLY A 20 -5.79 -1.02 4.14
C GLY A 20 -4.38 -1.59 4.28
N GLY A 21 -3.36 -0.72 4.38
CA GLY A 21 -1.97 -1.10 4.64
C GLY A 21 -1.79 -1.87 5.94
N MET A 22 -2.48 -1.45 7.01
CA MET A 22 -2.49 -2.15 8.30
C MET A 22 -3.10 -3.55 8.17
N THR A 23 -4.16 -3.71 7.36
CA THR A 23 -4.75 -5.02 7.06
C THR A 23 -3.73 -5.95 6.41
N ALA A 24 -3.00 -5.46 5.40
CA ALA A 24 -1.96 -6.23 4.73
C ALA A 24 -0.80 -6.58 5.68
N SER A 25 -0.37 -5.64 6.51
CA SER A 25 0.66 -5.85 7.53
C SER A 25 0.30 -7.03 8.46
N PHE A 26 -0.89 -7.02 9.08
CA PHE A 26 -1.33 -8.13 9.92
C PHE A 26 -1.42 -9.45 9.14
N PHE A 27 -1.98 -9.40 7.93
CA PHE A 27 -2.13 -10.60 7.10
C PHE A 27 -0.79 -11.20 6.69
N PHE A 28 0.21 -10.40 6.31
CA PHE A 28 1.51 -10.92 5.89
C PHE A 28 2.23 -11.63 7.03
N ILE A 29 2.02 -11.21 8.27
CA ILE A 29 2.52 -11.92 9.44
C ILE A 29 1.82 -13.27 9.59
N VAL A 30 0.48 -13.32 9.50
CA VAL A 30 -0.27 -14.60 9.49
C VAL A 30 0.23 -15.50 8.36
N ASN A 31 0.36 -14.96 7.15
CA ASN A 31 0.80 -15.70 5.99
C ASN A 31 2.19 -16.31 6.26
N PHE A 32 3.20 -15.52 6.56
CA PHE A 32 4.57 -16.04 6.65
C PHE A 32 4.93 -16.76 7.96
N MET A 33 4.12 -16.67 9.01
CA MET A 33 4.27 -17.48 10.23
C MET A 33 3.55 -18.83 10.15
N THR A 34 2.80 -19.08 9.06
CA THR A 34 2.04 -20.32 8.87
C THR A 34 2.54 -21.10 7.66
N ALA A 35 2.29 -22.41 7.64
CA ALA A 35 2.66 -23.26 6.52
C ALA A 35 1.67 -23.12 5.35
N HIS A 36 2.16 -23.12 4.11
CA HIS A 36 1.35 -23.12 2.88
C HIS A 36 1.60 -24.42 2.10
N PRO A 37 0.71 -25.42 2.17
CA PRO A 37 0.88 -26.66 1.41
C PRO A 37 0.58 -26.44 -0.09
N GLY A 38 1.50 -25.81 -0.81
CA GLY A 38 1.44 -25.65 -2.27
C GLY A 38 0.53 -24.52 -2.79
N ASP A 39 0.00 -23.68 -1.90
CA ASP A 39 -0.81 -22.51 -2.24
C ASP A 39 0.01 -21.22 -2.23
N ALA A 40 -0.44 -20.25 -3.04
CA ALA A 40 0.21 -18.94 -3.16
C ALA A 40 0.11 -18.10 -1.88
N LEU A 41 -0.97 -18.28 -1.11
CA LEU A 41 -1.24 -17.61 0.16
C LEU A 41 -1.82 -18.64 1.15
N ILE A 42 -1.81 -18.27 2.43
CA ILE A 42 -2.52 -19.05 3.46
C ILE A 42 -4.02 -19.14 3.14
N SER A 43 -4.57 -20.35 3.24
CA SER A 43 -5.99 -20.64 3.01
C SER A 43 -6.77 -20.74 4.32
N TRP A 44 -8.07 -20.45 4.25
CA TRP A 44 -8.99 -20.65 5.38
C TRP A 44 -8.96 -22.09 5.89
N ASP A 45 -8.86 -23.08 4.99
CA ASP A 45 -8.90 -24.49 5.35
C ASP A 45 -7.73 -24.87 6.26
N VAL A 46 -6.53 -24.33 6.01
CA VAL A 46 -5.35 -24.52 6.87
C VAL A 46 -5.48 -23.73 8.17
N LEU A 47 -5.94 -22.47 8.12
CA LEU A 47 -6.14 -21.65 9.32
C LEU A 47 -7.14 -22.32 10.27
N GLN A 48 -8.27 -22.79 9.73
CA GLN A 48 -9.32 -23.44 10.49
C GLN A 48 -8.83 -24.75 11.12
N ARG A 49 -8.12 -25.59 10.36
CA ARG A 49 -7.63 -26.90 10.84
C ARG A 49 -6.54 -26.78 11.89
N ASP A 50 -5.57 -25.89 11.68
CA ASP A 50 -4.31 -25.91 12.44
C ASP A 50 -4.22 -24.81 13.50
N TYR A 51 -5.00 -23.73 13.38
CA TYR A 51 -4.86 -22.54 14.23
C TYR A 51 -6.12 -22.13 14.97
N ILE A 52 -7.31 -22.29 14.38
CA ILE A 52 -8.59 -21.92 15.03
C ILE A 52 -8.98 -22.95 16.09
N GLY A 53 -9.34 -22.48 17.29
CA GLY A 53 -9.73 -23.34 18.43
C GLY A 53 -8.54 -23.92 19.21
N GLY A 54 -7.32 -23.75 18.70
CA GLY A 54 -6.10 -24.09 19.41
C GLY A 54 -5.73 -23.09 20.49
N THR A 55 -5.08 -23.57 21.56
CA THR A 55 -4.70 -22.77 22.74
C THR A 55 -3.18 -22.59 22.89
N ASN A 56 -2.38 -23.13 21.97
CA ASN A 56 -0.93 -22.95 22.01
C ASN A 56 -0.53 -21.51 21.69
N ALA A 57 0.62 -21.06 22.19
CA ALA A 57 1.08 -19.68 22.03
C ALA A 57 1.13 -19.20 20.56
N ASN A 58 1.64 -20.03 19.65
CA ASN A 58 1.65 -19.71 18.21
C ASN A 58 0.23 -19.61 17.62
N GLN A 59 -0.67 -20.51 18.02
CA GLN A 59 -2.06 -20.50 17.56
C GLN A 59 -2.80 -19.24 18.03
N LEU A 60 -2.64 -18.88 19.31
CA LEU A 60 -3.19 -17.64 19.86
C LEU A 60 -2.60 -16.40 19.18
N LEU A 61 -1.31 -16.42 18.85
CA LEU A 61 -0.67 -15.35 18.10
C LEU A 61 -1.30 -15.20 16.72
N VAL A 62 -1.39 -16.28 15.95
CA VAL A 62 -2.05 -16.26 14.63
C VAL A 62 -3.48 -15.74 14.72
N GLN A 63 -4.27 -16.23 15.67
CA GLN A 63 -5.64 -15.73 15.91
C GLN A 63 -5.67 -14.23 16.23
N LEU A 64 -4.75 -13.73 17.05
CA LEU A 64 -4.63 -12.30 17.36
C LEU A 64 -4.33 -11.46 16.11
N TYR A 65 -3.40 -11.91 15.26
CA TYR A 65 -3.08 -11.22 14.02
C TYR A 65 -4.25 -11.29 13.02
N MET A 66 -4.99 -12.40 12.98
CA MET A 66 -6.22 -12.49 12.18
C MET A 66 -7.26 -11.44 12.64
N LEU A 67 -7.45 -11.28 13.95
CA LEU A 67 -8.33 -10.24 14.50
C LEU A 67 -7.85 -8.84 14.14
N GLY A 68 -6.53 -8.60 14.20
CA GLY A 68 -5.91 -7.33 13.78
C GLY A 68 -6.14 -7.01 12.31
N ALA A 69 -6.03 -8.00 11.42
CA ALA A 69 -6.35 -7.84 10.00
C ALA A 69 -7.84 -7.52 9.79
N THR A 70 -8.75 -8.26 10.43
CA THR A 70 -10.20 -8.03 10.33
C THR A 70 -10.61 -6.65 10.82
N PHE A 71 -10.11 -6.24 11.98
CA PHE A 71 -10.39 -4.92 12.55
C PHE A 71 -9.92 -3.80 11.61
N SER A 72 -8.70 -3.94 11.09
CA SER A 72 -8.12 -3.00 10.12
C SER A 72 -8.92 -2.93 8.82
N ALA A 73 -9.44 -4.06 8.33
CA ALA A 73 -10.27 -4.12 7.13
C ALA A 73 -11.62 -3.41 7.34
N ILE A 74 -12.27 -3.65 8.48
CA ILE A 74 -13.50 -2.93 8.86
C ILE A 74 -13.21 -1.42 8.94
N LEU A 75 -12.12 -1.04 9.59
CA LEU A 75 -11.70 0.35 9.70
C LEU A 75 -11.47 0.99 8.32
N HIS A 76 -10.84 0.27 7.39
CA HIS A 76 -10.65 0.72 6.00
C HIS A 76 -11.97 1.09 5.34
N PHE A 77 -12.95 0.18 5.33
CA PHE A 77 -14.25 0.44 4.70
C PHE A 77 -15.05 1.53 5.41
N VAL A 78 -14.98 1.60 6.74
CA VAL A 78 -15.63 2.67 7.53
C VAL A 78 -15.05 4.04 7.16
N LEU A 79 -13.72 4.17 7.13
CA LEU A 79 -13.06 5.43 6.78
C LEU A 79 -13.30 5.80 5.32
N LEU A 80 -13.27 4.83 4.40
CA LEU A 80 -13.53 5.05 2.98
C LEU A 80 -14.96 5.53 2.74
N SER A 81 -15.95 4.91 3.40
CA SER A 81 -17.36 5.34 3.35
C SER A 81 -17.54 6.78 3.85
N ARG A 82 -16.91 7.12 4.98
CA ARG A 82 -16.92 8.50 5.51
C ARG A 82 -16.26 9.47 4.55
N TRP A 83 -15.16 9.09 3.92
CA TRP A 83 -14.49 9.91 2.92
C TRP A 83 -15.37 10.17 1.70
N PHE A 84 -16.01 9.14 1.13
CA PHE A 84 -16.91 9.33 -0.02
C PHE A 84 -18.11 10.25 0.31
N LYS A 85 -18.67 10.14 1.51
CA LYS A 85 -19.72 11.07 1.96
C LYS A 85 -19.22 12.52 1.99
N GLY A 86 -18.02 12.75 2.54
CA GLY A 86 -17.39 14.07 2.54
C GLY A 86 -17.06 14.57 1.14
N PHE A 87 -16.53 13.69 0.28
CA PHE A 87 -16.15 14.00 -1.09
C PHE A 87 -17.35 14.41 -1.95
N ASN A 88 -18.50 13.74 -1.80
CA ASN A 88 -19.72 14.11 -2.52
C ASN A 88 -20.19 15.53 -2.20
N GLY A 89 -20.06 15.97 -0.94
CA GLY A 89 -20.31 17.36 -0.56
C GLY A 89 -19.24 18.31 -1.10
N PHE A 90 -17.96 17.94 -0.98
CA PHE A 90 -16.84 18.76 -1.45
C PHE A 90 -16.87 19.03 -2.96
N ARG A 91 -17.27 18.04 -3.77
CA ARG A 91 -17.37 18.16 -5.24
C ARG A 91 -18.31 19.26 -5.73
N GLN A 92 -19.26 19.69 -4.88
CA GLN A 92 -20.23 20.74 -5.21
C GLN A 92 -19.73 22.14 -4.83
N THR A 93 -18.55 22.27 -4.22
CA THR A 93 -18.01 23.53 -3.73
C THR A 93 -17.13 24.24 -4.76
N SER A 94 -16.99 25.56 -4.64
CA SER A 94 -16.04 26.36 -5.43
C SER A 94 -14.59 25.91 -5.21
N ALA A 95 -14.24 25.49 -3.98
CA ALA A 95 -12.93 24.96 -3.64
C ALA A 95 -12.54 23.73 -4.48
N TYR A 96 -13.50 22.88 -4.85
CA TYR A 96 -13.25 21.75 -5.75
C TYR A 96 -12.90 22.21 -7.18
N GLN A 97 -13.60 23.24 -7.68
CA GLN A 97 -13.29 23.80 -9.00
C GLN A 97 -11.91 24.46 -9.02
N THR A 98 -11.54 25.18 -7.96
CA THR A 98 -10.18 25.71 -7.80
C THR A 98 -9.14 24.60 -7.78
N LEU A 99 -9.41 23.51 -7.03
CA LEU A 99 -8.49 22.38 -6.96
C LEU A 99 -8.26 21.74 -8.33
N LYS A 100 -9.33 21.47 -9.09
CA LYS A 100 -9.23 20.91 -10.45
C LYS A 100 -8.44 21.78 -11.42
N ASN A 101 -8.44 23.10 -11.21
CA ASN A 101 -7.70 24.03 -12.05
C ASN A 101 -6.33 24.41 -11.45
N SER A 102 -5.83 23.67 -10.46
CA SER A 102 -4.54 23.92 -9.79
C SER A 102 -3.63 22.69 -9.81
N ASN A 103 -2.40 22.83 -9.29
CA ASN A 103 -1.44 21.75 -9.17
C ASN A 103 -1.90 20.70 -8.14
N ALA A 104 -2.81 21.08 -7.24
CA ALA A 104 -3.41 20.18 -6.28
C ALA A 104 -4.36 19.16 -6.92
N GLU A 105 -4.69 19.29 -8.21
CA GLU A 105 -5.46 18.29 -8.97
C GLU A 105 -4.81 16.90 -8.88
N VAL A 106 -3.47 16.82 -8.84
CA VAL A 106 -2.73 15.55 -8.70
C VAL A 106 -3.10 14.79 -7.42
N GLN A 107 -3.63 15.47 -6.40
CA GLN A 107 -4.12 14.81 -5.17
C GLN A 107 -5.28 13.86 -5.44
N LEU A 108 -6.02 14.04 -6.54
CA LEU A 108 -7.07 13.11 -6.96
C LEU A 108 -6.54 11.71 -7.29
N MET A 109 -5.23 11.55 -7.56
CA MET A 109 -4.58 10.24 -7.71
C MET A 109 -4.66 9.38 -6.44
N ALA A 110 -4.92 9.98 -5.28
CA ALA A 110 -5.17 9.22 -4.06
C ALA A 110 -6.45 8.34 -4.15
N ILE A 111 -7.37 8.67 -5.06
CA ILE A 111 -8.61 7.90 -5.29
C ILE A 111 -8.29 6.53 -5.91
N PRO A 112 -7.73 6.43 -7.15
CA PRO A 112 -7.40 5.13 -7.73
C PRO A 112 -6.39 4.37 -6.87
N LEU A 113 -5.47 5.06 -6.18
CA LEU A 113 -4.56 4.46 -5.19
C LEU A 113 -5.32 3.72 -4.07
N THR A 114 -6.25 4.39 -3.40
CA THR A 114 -6.97 3.80 -2.25
C THR A 114 -7.97 2.73 -2.68
N LEU A 115 -8.62 2.93 -3.83
CA LEU A 115 -9.54 1.96 -4.40
C LEU A 115 -8.82 0.67 -4.82
N THR A 116 -7.64 0.79 -5.43
CA THR A 116 -6.78 -0.36 -5.71
C THR A 116 -6.44 -1.12 -4.43
N MET A 117 -6.09 -0.42 -3.34
CA MET A 117 -5.85 -1.06 -2.04
C MET A 117 -7.10 -1.76 -1.48
N SER A 118 -8.31 -1.28 -1.78
CA SER A 118 -9.56 -1.91 -1.33
C SER A 118 -9.71 -3.33 -1.88
N MET A 119 -9.31 -3.57 -3.14
CA MET A 119 -9.32 -4.91 -3.71
C MET A 119 -8.27 -5.83 -3.06
N ASN A 120 -7.10 -5.30 -2.69
CA ASN A 120 -6.13 -6.07 -1.91
C ASN A 120 -6.68 -6.48 -0.54
N VAL A 121 -7.47 -5.62 0.12
CA VAL A 121 -8.20 -5.98 1.35
C VAL A 121 -9.21 -7.09 1.10
N PHE A 122 -9.94 -7.08 -0.01
CA PHE A 122 -10.84 -8.18 -0.36
C PHE A 122 -10.09 -9.50 -0.60
N PHE A 123 -8.92 -9.49 -1.25
CA PHE A 123 -8.10 -10.70 -1.40
C PHE A 123 -7.65 -11.26 -0.05
N ILE A 124 -7.22 -10.40 0.86
CA ILE A 124 -6.81 -10.78 2.22
C ILE A 124 -7.98 -11.43 2.96
N LEU A 125 -9.15 -10.77 2.97
CA LEU A 125 -10.35 -11.31 3.62
C LEU A 125 -10.82 -12.61 2.96
N GLY A 126 -10.70 -12.72 1.63
CA GLY A 126 -11.00 -13.93 0.89
C GLY A 126 -10.12 -15.09 1.34
N ALA A 127 -8.80 -14.90 1.31
CA ALA A 127 -7.82 -15.91 1.75
C ALA A 127 -8.05 -16.35 3.20
N MET A 128 -8.40 -15.40 4.07
CA MET A 128 -8.60 -15.65 5.49
C MET A 128 -9.95 -16.26 5.87
N TYR A 129 -10.99 -16.16 5.05
CA TYR A 129 -12.36 -16.50 5.49
C TYR A 129 -13.23 -17.24 4.46
N ILE A 130 -12.76 -17.44 3.22
CA ILE A 130 -13.51 -18.20 2.20
C ILE A 130 -12.98 -19.64 2.16
N PRO A 131 -13.78 -20.64 2.59
CA PRO A 131 -13.39 -22.05 2.50
C PRO A 131 -13.21 -22.50 1.05
N GLY A 132 -12.19 -23.32 0.80
CA GLY A 132 -11.92 -23.86 -0.52
C GLY A 132 -11.52 -22.84 -1.59
N LEU A 133 -11.12 -21.62 -1.21
CA LEU A 133 -10.74 -20.57 -2.16
C LEU A 133 -9.61 -20.99 -3.10
N PHE A 134 -8.67 -21.80 -2.60
CA PHE A 134 -7.56 -22.36 -3.37
C PHE A 134 -7.79 -23.81 -3.81
N SER A 135 -8.98 -24.38 -3.55
CA SER A 135 -9.30 -25.72 -4.04
C SER A 135 -9.43 -25.73 -5.55
N SER A 136 -8.91 -26.78 -6.18
CA SER A 136 -9.07 -27.01 -7.61
C SER A 136 -10.53 -27.28 -7.95
N VAL A 137 -11.02 -26.64 -9.01
CA VAL A 137 -12.35 -26.76 -9.60
C VAL A 137 -12.16 -27.07 -11.08
N SER A 138 -12.77 -28.14 -11.55
CA SER A 138 -12.86 -28.42 -12.98
C SER A 138 -14.05 -27.67 -13.58
N LEU A 139 -13.79 -26.65 -14.40
CA LEU A 139 -14.83 -25.91 -15.11
C LEU A 139 -14.57 -25.98 -16.62
N PHE A 140 -15.56 -26.43 -17.39
CA PHE A 140 -15.47 -26.56 -18.85
C PHE A 140 -14.24 -27.34 -19.37
N GLY A 141 -13.74 -28.31 -18.59
CA GLY A 141 -12.56 -29.10 -18.95
C GLY A 141 -11.21 -28.43 -18.64
N MET A 142 -11.20 -27.25 -18.02
CA MET A 142 -10.00 -26.61 -17.49
C MET A 142 -9.91 -26.83 -15.97
N GLU A 143 -8.72 -27.16 -15.47
CA GLU A 143 -8.41 -27.13 -14.04
C GLU A 143 -8.05 -25.68 -13.64
N ALA A 144 -8.84 -25.11 -12.73
CA ALA A 144 -8.60 -23.78 -12.16
C ALA A 144 -8.83 -23.84 -10.64
N GLN A 145 -8.47 -22.79 -9.91
CA GLN A 145 -8.86 -22.61 -8.51
C GLN A 145 -10.04 -21.63 -8.41
N LEU A 146 -10.83 -21.70 -7.34
CA LEU A 146 -11.94 -20.75 -7.14
C LEU A 146 -11.45 -19.28 -7.14
N ILE A 147 -10.25 -19.04 -6.61
CA ILE A 147 -9.61 -17.73 -6.63
C ILE A 147 -9.34 -17.21 -8.05
N ASP A 148 -9.14 -18.06 -9.05
CA ASP A 148 -8.80 -17.62 -10.41
C ASP A 148 -9.97 -16.85 -11.05
N PHE A 149 -11.22 -17.20 -10.73
CA PHE A 149 -12.39 -16.41 -11.15
C PHE A 149 -12.43 -15.04 -10.50
N MET A 150 -12.07 -14.97 -9.20
CA MET A 150 -11.92 -13.69 -8.52
C MET A 150 -10.76 -12.87 -9.10
N MET A 151 -9.68 -13.52 -9.52
CA MET A 151 -8.55 -12.87 -10.19
C MET A 151 -8.99 -12.25 -11.53
N VAL A 152 -9.78 -12.94 -12.36
CA VAL A 152 -10.32 -12.31 -13.60
C VAL A 152 -11.12 -11.04 -13.29
N GLY A 153 -12.03 -11.10 -12.31
CA GLY A 153 -12.81 -9.94 -11.88
C GLY A 153 -11.92 -8.80 -11.34
N ALA A 154 -10.91 -9.15 -10.54
CA ALA A 154 -9.93 -8.20 -10.04
C ALA A 154 -9.08 -7.59 -11.17
N GLY A 155 -8.74 -8.37 -12.21
CA GLY A 155 -8.02 -7.87 -13.38
C GLY A 155 -8.78 -6.80 -14.15
N ILE A 156 -10.10 -7.00 -14.32
CA ILE A 156 -11.00 -5.99 -14.89
C ILE A 156 -11.02 -4.74 -13.99
N TYR A 157 -11.15 -4.93 -12.68
CA TYR A 157 -11.16 -3.84 -11.71
C TYR A 157 -9.87 -3.00 -11.74
N PHE A 158 -8.71 -3.67 -11.69
CA PHE A 158 -7.40 -3.01 -11.73
C PHE A 158 -7.15 -2.31 -13.07
N SER A 159 -7.59 -2.89 -14.17
CA SER A 159 -7.54 -2.23 -15.48
C SER A 159 -8.39 -0.96 -15.49
N GLY A 160 -9.58 -1.00 -14.89
CA GLY A 160 -10.41 0.20 -14.69
C GLY A 160 -9.74 1.27 -13.82
N MET A 161 -9.05 0.86 -12.75
CA MET A 161 -8.26 1.79 -11.92
C MET A 161 -7.06 2.37 -12.67
N LEU A 162 -6.39 1.59 -13.52
CA LEU A 162 -5.32 2.07 -14.39
C LEU A 162 -5.83 3.13 -15.37
N VAL A 163 -6.96 2.88 -16.04
CA VAL A 163 -7.60 3.86 -16.94
C VAL A 163 -7.99 5.13 -16.20
N LEU A 164 -8.56 5.01 -14.99
CA LEU A 164 -8.89 6.16 -14.15
C LEU A 164 -7.65 6.98 -13.77
N ALA A 165 -6.58 6.30 -13.35
CA ALA A 165 -5.31 6.92 -12.99
C ALA A 165 -4.67 7.64 -14.18
N LEU A 166 -4.64 7.00 -15.36
CA LEU A 166 -4.16 7.61 -16.60
C LEU A 166 -4.98 8.84 -16.97
N LYS A 167 -6.31 8.78 -16.89
CA LYS A 167 -7.17 9.93 -17.19
C LYS A 167 -6.90 11.13 -16.29
N ILE A 168 -6.80 10.92 -14.97
CA ILE A 168 -6.50 11.99 -14.00
C ILE A 168 -5.09 12.55 -14.28
N PHE A 169 -4.11 11.66 -14.48
CA PHE A 169 -2.73 12.04 -14.70
C PHE A 169 -2.52 12.79 -16.03
N SER A 170 -3.18 12.38 -17.11
CA SER A 170 -3.08 13.03 -18.42
C SER A 170 -3.56 14.47 -18.40
N VAL A 171 -4.67 14.78 -17.73
CA VAL A 171 -5.16 16.17 -17.60
C VAL A 171 -4.15 17.03 -16.86
N TYR A 172 -3.64 16.53 -15.74
CA TYR A 172 -2.58 17.20 -14.98
C TYR A 172 -1.27 17.35 -15.79
N TRP A 173 -0.89 16.33 -16.55
CA TRP A 173 0.33 16.32 -17.36
C TRP A 173 0.28 17.28 -18.55
N MET A 174 -0.85 17.34 -19.26
CA MET A 174 -1.01 18.31 -20.36
C MET A 174 -0.85 19.74 -19.85
N ARG A 175 -1.42 20.05 -18.67
CA ARG A 175 -1.23 21.36 -18.03
C ARG A 175 0.22 21.66 -17.62
N LEU A 176 1.00 20.62 -17.26
CA LEU A 176 2.44 20.76 -17.03
C LEU A 176 3.18 21.15 -18.31
N VAL A 177 2.82 20.54 -19.44
CA VAL A 177 3.44 20.78 -20.75
C VAL A 177 3.10 22.18 -21.27
N ASP A 178 1.88 22.66 -21.03
CA ASP A 178 1.41 23.99 -21.47
C ASP A 178 2.04 25.16 -20.69
N GLY A 179 2.95 24.90 -19.73
CA GLY A 179 3.69 25.93 -19.01
C GLY A 179 2.90 26.70 -17.95
N ASN A 180 1.67 26.30 -17.64
CA ASN A 180 0.75 26.98 -16.73
C ASN A 180 1.07 26.75 -15.23
N LEU A 181 2.35 26.67 -14.85
CA LEU A 181 2.75 26.25 -13.51
C LEU A 181 3.72 27.20 -12.82
N ASP A 182 3.30 27.61 -11.64
CA ASP A 182 4.13 28.26 -10.64
C ASP A 182 5.02 27.19 -9.97
N PHE A 183 6.24 26.99 -10.49
CA PHE A 183 7.20 26.02 -9.94
C PHE A 183 7.63 26.36 -8.50
N ILE A 184 7.44 27.62 -8.08
CA ILE A 184 7.86 28.15 -6.77
C ILE A 184 6.88 27.72 -5.66
N GLN A 185 5.59 27.55 -5.96
CA GLN A 185 4.59 27.08 -4.97
C GLN A 185 4.59 25.56 -4.75
N ASN A 186 5.39 24.80 -5.51
CA ASN A 186 5.38 23.33 -5.53
C ASN A 186 6.43 22.69 -4.60
N SER A 187 6.57 23.18 -3.37
CA SER A 187 7.42 22.54 -2.34
C SER A 187 6.79 21.28 -1.71
N ASN A 188 5.68 20.77 -2.28
CA ASN A 188 5.02 19.54 -1.84
C ASN A 188 5.10 18.44 -2.90
N LEU A 189 5.38 17.22 -2.44
CA LEU A 189 5.54 16.02 -3.27
C LEU A 189 4.18 15.40 -3.65
N GLY A 190 3.14 16.22 -3.88
CA GLY A 190 1.89 15.75 -4.48
C GLY A 190 2.12 15.00 -5.80
N GLN A 191 3.23 15.28 -6.48
CA GLN A 191 3.68 14.58 -7.68
C GLN A 191 4.13 13.14 -7.42
N LEU A 192 4.70 12.83 -6.24
CA LEU A 192 5.03 11.44 -5.87
C LEU A 192 3.79 10.61 -5.55
N LEU A 193 2.66 11.24 -5.21
CA LEU A 193 1.40 10.53 -5.00
C LEU A 193 0.91 9.86 -6.30
N ALA A 194 1.11 10.50 -7.46
CA ALA A 194 0.78 9.92 -8.75
C ALA A 194 1.64 8.67 -9.04
N ILE A 195 2.94 8.74 -8.77
CA ILE A 195 3.87 7.61 -8.93
C ILE A 195 3.50 6.49 -7.96
N PHE A 196 3.15 6.83 -6.72
CA PHE A 196 2.69 5.87 -5.75
C PHE A 196 1.40 5.18 -6.21
N ALA A 197 0.44 5.92 -6.79
CA ALA A 197 -0.77 5.35 -7.37
C ALA A 197 -0.46 4.34 -8.50
N PHE A 198 0.44 4.70 -9.43
CA PHE A 198 0.86 3.78 -10.49
C PHE A 198 1.56 2.54 -9.92
N GLY A 199 2.47 2.70 -8.96
CA GLY A 199 3.14 1.58 -8.31
C GLY A 199 2.15 0.63 -7.63
N MET A 200 1.15 1.17 -6.93
CA MET A 200 0.09 0.38 -6.30
C MET A 200 -0.79 -0.36 -7.32
N ILE A 201 -1.10 0.27 -8.46
CA ILE A 201 -1.84 -0.38 -9.55
C ILE A 201 -1.00 -1.50 -10.18
N GLY A 202 0.30 -1.25 -10.41
CA GLY A 202 1.22 -2.24 -10.98
C GLY A 202 1.36 -3.49 -10.13
N VAL A 203 1.60 -3.34 -8.82
CA VAL A 203 1.67 -4.50 -7.90
C VAL A 203 0.34 -5.25 -7.78
N SER A 204 -0.77 -4.56 -7.97
CA SER A 204 -2.11 -5.16 -7.86
C SER A 204 -2.51 -5.89 -9.14
N LEU A 205 -2.15 -5.38 -10.32
CA LEU A 205 -2.19 -6.15 -11.57
C LEU A 205 -1.29 -7.40 -11.48
N GLY A 206 -0.14 -7.28 -10.82
CA GLY A 206 0.71 -8.43 -10.50
C GLY A 206 0.08 -9.46 -9.55
N ALA A 207 -1.02 -9.16 -8.85
CA ALA A 207 -1.71 -10.18 -8.04
C ALA A 207 -2.26 -11.33 -8.91
N LEU A 208 -2.57 -11.05 -10.17
CA LEU A 208 -3.03 -12.05 -11.15
C LEU A 208 -1.96 -13.10 -11.45
N SER A 209 -0.68 -12.76 -11.24
CA SER A 209 0.45 -13.68 -11.38
C SER A 209 0.41 -14.86 -10.42
N LEU A 210 -0.39 -14.78 -9.35
CA LEU A 210 -0.58 -15.87 -8.39
C LEU A 210 -1.51 -16.98 -8.90
N SER A 211 -2.23 -16.75 -10.00
CA SER A 211 -3.14 -17.73 -10.62
C SER A 211 -2.37 -18.96 -11.09
N LYS A 212 -2.96 -20.15 -10.93
CA LYS A 212 -2.42 -21.39 -11.53
C LYS A 212 -2.76 -21.53 -13.01
N VAL A 213 -3.74 -20.78 -13.51
CA VAL A 213 -4.03 -20.68 -14.96
C VAL A 213 -2.93 -19.85 -15.65
N PRO A 214 -2.13 -20.44 -16.57
CA PRO A 214 -0.96 -19.78 -17.17
C PRO A 214 -1.27 -18.46 -17.87
N LEU A 215 -2.42 -18.37 -18.54
CA LEU A 215 -2.81 -17.16 -19.28
C LEU A 215 -3.07 -15.97 -18.35
N ILE A 216 -3.73 -16.21 -17.21
CA ILE A 216 -3.98 -15.17 -16.20
C ILE A 216 -2.65 -14.77 -15.57
N ALA A 217 -1.79 -15.73 -15.26
CA ALA A 217 -0.48 -15.49 -14.68
C ALA A 217 0.42 -14.63 -15.60
N LEU A 218 0.47 -14.97 -16.90
CA LEU A 218 1.20 -14.26 -17.93
C LEU A 218 0.69 -12.82 -18.11
N PHE A 219 -0.63 -12.63 -18.13
CA PHE A 219 -1.22 -11.30 -18.22
C PHE A 219 -0.86 -10.45 -16.99
N GLY A 220 -0.97 -11.02 -15.79
CA GLY A 220 -0.58 -10.39 -14.54
C GLY A 220 0.88 -9.94 -14.52
N MET A 221 1.77 -10.85 -14.91
CA MET A 221 3.21 -10.61 -14.99
C MET A 221 3.52 -9.48 -15.97
N SER A 222 2.97 -9.55 -17.19
CA SER A 222 3.21 -8.57 -18.25
C SER A 222 2.75 -7.17 -17.82
N MET A 223 1.54 -7.07 -17.28
CA MET A 223 0.98 -5.80 -16.82
C MET A 223 1.74 -5.22 -15.62
N ALA A 224 2.18 -6.07 -14.68
CA ALA A 224 3.02 -5.64 -13.57
C ALA A 224 4.32 -5.01 -14.08
N TYR A 225 5.05 -5.67 -14.99
CA TYR A 225 6.30 -5.12 -15.52
C TYR A 225 6.12 -3.81 -16.28
N ILE A 226 5.07 -3.69 -17.10
CA ILE A 226 4.77 -2.46 -17.85
C ILE A 226 4.54 -1.29 -16.88
N VAL A 227 3.68 -1.48 -15.88
CA VAL A 227 3.33 -0.39 -14.94
C VAL A 227 4.46 -0.10 -13.95
N ILE A 228 5.23 -1.11 -13.53
CA ILE A 228 6.45 -0.91 -12.71
C ILE A 228 7.48 -0.09 -13.48
N THR A 229 7.69 -0.38 -14.77
CA THR A 229 8.61 0.40 -15.62
C THR A 229 8.18 1.87 -15.69
N LEU A 230 6.89 2.14 -15.89
CA LEU A 230 6.33 3.50 -15.85
C LEU A 230 6.58 4.16 -14.48
N THR A 231 6.37 3.41 -13.40
CA THR A 231 6.58 3.88 -12.01
C THR A 231 8.04 4.27 -11.78
N ILE A 232 8.99 3.46 -12.23
CA ILE A 232 10.43 3.73 -12.13
C ILE A 232 10.79 4.98 -12.94
N LEU A 233 10.36 5.06 -14.19
CA LEU A 233 10.66 6.20 -15.07
C LEU A 233 10.16 7.52 -14.48
N LEU A 234 8.88 7.57 -14.11
CA LEU A 234 8.29 8.76 -13.51
C LEU A 234 8.92 9.06 -12.14
N GLY A 235 9.20 8.02 -11.36
CA GLY A 235 9.90 8.11 -10.07
C GLY A 235 11.23 8.83 -10.19
N LEU A 236 12.10 8.39 -11.10
CA LEU A 236 13.42 8.98 -11.32
C LEU A 236 13.32 10.46 -11.72
N ILE A 237 12.47 10.78 -12.70
CA ILE A 237 12.27 12.17 -13.16
C ILE A 237 11.82 13.07 -12.00
N LYS A 238 10.81 12.62 -11.23
CA LYS A 238 10.23 13.43 -10.15
C LYS A 238 11.13 13.52 -8.93
N LEU A 239 11.92 12.50 -8.62
CA LEU A 239 12.90 12.57 -7.54
C LEU A 239 13.96 13.62 -7.84
N ILE A 240 14.51 13.64 -9.05
CA ILE A 240 15.54 14.62 -9.46
C ILE A 240 14.98 16.06 -9.36
N ILE A 241 13.79 16.29 -9.91
CA ILE A 241 13.13 17.62 -9.85
C ILE A 241 12.79 18.00 -8.41
N GLY A 242 12.29 17.05 -7.61
CA GLY A 242 11.93 17.24 -6.21
C GLY A 242 13.13 17.65 -5.35
N PHE A 243 14.26 16.94 -5.47
CA PHE A 243 15.49 17.30 -4.76
C PHE A 243 16.01 18.67 -5.18
N LYS A 244 15.98 18.99 -6.49
CA LYS A 244 16.36 20.33 -6.96
C LYS A 244 15.55 21.42 -6.28
N SER A 245 14.22 21.29 -6.26
CA SER A 245 13.32 22.26 -5.61
C SER A 245 13.58 22.35 -4.10
N ILE A 246 13.79 21.22 -3.41
CA ILE A 246 14.08 21.20 -1.97
C ILE A 246 15.42 21.88 -1.67
N PHE A 247 16.44 21.75 -2.53
CA PHE A 247 17.72 22.43 -2.35
C PHE A 247 17.67 23.93 -2.63
N GLN A 248 16.75 24.38 -3.49
CA GLN A 248 16.57 25.80 -3.82
C GLN A 248 15.69 26.52 -2.80
N GLU A 249 14.52 25.95 -2.49
CA GLU A 249 13.46 26.62 -1.70
C GLU A 249 13.36 26.10 -0.25
N GLY A 250 14.02 24.97 0.04
CA GLY A 250 13.81 24.24 1.28
C GLY A 250 12.47 23.48 1.31
N ILE A 251 12.32 22.62 2.32
CA ILE A 251 11.07 21.88 2.56
C ILE A 251 10.29 22.47 3.73
N ALA A 252 8.98 22.66 3.51
CA ALA A 252 8.04 23.08 4.54
C ALA A 252 7.91 21.98 5.63
N PRO A 253 7.81 22.33 6.93
CA PRO A 253 7.71 21.35 8.01
C PRO A 253 6.59 20.33 7.82
N ALA A 254 5.37 20.77 7.48
CA ALA A 254 4.22 19.90 7.26
C ALA A 254 4.41 18.92 6.09
N SER A 255 5.12 19.35 5.03
CA SER A 255 5.40 18.54 3.84
C SER A 255 6.55 17.55 4.03
N SER A 256 7.35 17.67 5.10
CA SER A 256 8.55 16.83 5.31
C SER A 256 8.26 15.32 5.38
N VAL A 257 7.05 14.92 5.77
CA VAL A 257 6.60 13.51 5.76
C VAL A 257 6.66 12.87 4.38
N THR A 258 6.50 13.66 3.33
CA THR A 258 6.47 13.14 1.95
C THR A 258 7.83 12.65 1.46
N LEU A 259 8.92 12.97 2.16
CA LEU A 259 10.24 12.39 1.94
C LEU A 259 10.29 10.87 2.19
N LEU A 260 9.28 10.30 2.85
CA LEU A 260 9.12 8.87 3.04
C LEU A 260 8.44 8.17 1.85
N LEU A 261 7.81 8.89 0.91
CA LEU A 261 7.12 8.28 -0.23
C LEU A 261 8.01 7.40 -1.12
N PRO A 262 9.29 7.74 -1.38
CA PRO A 262 10.17 6.86 -2.17
C PRO A 262 10.31 5.47 -1.55
N MET A 263 10.26 5.35 -0.21
CA MET A 263 10.28 4.06 0.49
C MET A 263 9.07 3.19 0.12
N VAL A 264 7.87 3.79 0.06
CA VAL A 264 6.65 3.07 -0.31
C VAL A 264 6.68 2.67 -1.77
N ILE A 265 7.13 3.58 -2.65
CA ILE A 265 7.25 3.30 -4.08
C ILE A 265 8.18 2.11 -4.30
N THR A 266 9.34 2.09 -3.64
CA THR A 266 10.27 0.96 -3.66
C THR A 266 9.63 -0.32 -3.14
N ALA A 267 8.88 -0.25 -2.04
CA ALA A 267 8.14 -1.41 -1.54
C ALA A 267 7.18 -1.98 -2.59
N MET A 268 6.41 -1.13 -3.29
CA MET A 268 5.48 -1.57 -4.33
C MET A 268 6.22 -2.21 -5.51
N ILE A 269 7.38 -1.66 -5.90
CA ILE A 269 8.24 -2.23 -6.95
C ILE A 269 8.72 -3.63 -6.52
N VAL A 270 9.29 -3.77 -5.31
CA VAL A 270 9.81 -5.04 -4.79
C VAL A 270 8.71 -6.11 -4.75
N VAL A 271 7.56 -5.79 -4.16
CA VAL A 271 6.42 -6.72 -4.10
C VAL A 271 5.92 -7.06 -5.50
N GLY A 272 5.89 -6.08 -6.40
CA GLY A 272 5.47 -6.26 -7.79
C GLY A 272 6.39 -7.19 -8.57
N LEU A 273 7.70 -7.05 -8.40
CA LEU A 273 8.70 -7.91 -9.02
C LEU A 273 8.61 -9.36 -8.53
N ILE A 274 8.46 -9.56 -7.20
CA ILE A 274 8.27 -10.91 -6.63
C ILE A 274 7.00 -11.56 -7.18
N ARG A 275 5.89 -10.80 -7.26
CA ARG A 275 4.65 -11.33 -7.82
C ARG A 275 4.79 -11.67 -9.30
N ALA A 276 5.43 -10.82 -10.08
CA ALA A 276 5.65 -11.06 -11.49
C ALA A 276 6.54 -12.30 -11.73
N ASP A 277 7.52 -12.55 -10.86
CA ASP A 277 8.33 -13.77 -10.88
C ASP A 277 7.48 -15.02 -10.60
N ILE A 278 6.56 -14.98 -9.62
CA ILE A 278 5.58 -16.07 -9.41
C ILE A 278 4.75 -16.33 -10.68
N GLY A 279 4.38 -15.27 -11.39
CA GLY A 279 3.70 -15.39 -12.68
C GLY A 279 4.56 -16.07 -13.74
N THR A 280 5.87 -15.84 -13.72
CA THR A 280 6.84 -16.52 -14.57
C THR A 280 6.88 -18.00 -14.25
N MET A 281 6.93 -18.35 -12.95
CA MET A 281 6.87 -19.75 -12.48
C MET A 281 5.63 -20.48 -12.99
N HIS A 282 4.45 -19.90 -12.82
CA HIS A 282 3.20 -20.56 -13.23
C HIS A 282 2.98 -20.53 -14.75
N ALA A 283 3.44 -19.48 -15.45
CA ALA A 283 3.27 -19.38 -16.90
C ALA A 283 4.25 -20.27 -17.68
N LEU A 284 5.46 -20.50 -17.15
CA LEU A 284 6.53 -21.26 -17.80
C LEU A 284 6.83 -22.61 -17.14
N ASP A 285 6.08 -22.97 -16.08
CA ASP A 285 6.29 -24.17 -15.27
C ASP A 285 7.72 -24.29 -14.71
N THR A 286 8.26 -23.17 -14.21
CA THR A 286 9.59 -23.12 -13.60
C THR A 286 9.52 -23.16 -12.08
N GLY A 287 10.56 -23.69 -11.44
CA GLY A 287 10.71 -23.65 -9.99
C GLY A 287 10.90 -22.22 -9.45
N ARG A 288 10.74 -22.06 -8.12
CA ARG A 288 10.95 -20.78 -7.43
C ARG A 288 12.41 -20.34 -7.48
N ASP A 289 12.66 -19.10 -7.90
CA ASP A 289 13.98 -18.47 -7.80
C ASP A 289 14.14 -17.73 -6.46
N ALA A 290 14.55 -18.47 -5.43
CA ALA A 290 14.81 -17.89 -4.12
C ALA A 290 15.97 -16.88 -4.13
N ASN A 291 16.94 -17.02 -5.05
CA ASN A 291 18.07 -16.09 -5.16
C ASN A 291 17.61 -14.74 -5.71
N TYR A 292 16.76 -14.75 -6.73
CA TYR A 292 16.13 -13.54 -7.25
C TYR A 292 15.34 -12.81 -6.16
N HIS A 293 14.51 -13.52 -5.39
CA HIS A 293 13.75 -12.94 -4.29
C HIS A 293 14.65 -12.32 -3.21
N LEU A 294 15.73 -13.00 -2.81
CA LEU A 294 16.69 -12.45 -1.85
C LEU A 294 17.36 -11.18 -2.39
N MET A 295 17.81 -11.18 -3.65
CA MET A 295 18.47 -10.04 -4.26
C MET A 295 17.54 -8.82 -4.31
N VAL A 296 16.32 -8.99 -4.84
CA VAL A 296 15.34 -7.91 -5.00
C VAL A 296 14.92 -7.34 -3.65
N THR A 297 14.61 -8.20 -2.68
CA THR A 297 14.22 -7.75 -1.33
C THR A 297 15.37 -7.04 -0.61
N THR A 298 16.61 -7.51 -0.75
CA THR A 298 17.79 -6.89 -0.13
C THR A 298 18.07 -5.50 -0.72
N ILE A 299 18.01 -5.35 -2.05
CA ILE A 299 18.15 -4.04 -2.72
C ILE A 299 17.04 -3.08 -2.25
N GLY A 300 15.80 -3.58 -2.19
CA GLY A 300 14.63 -2.83 -1.73
C GLY A 300 14.75 -2.29 -0.32
N ILE A 301 15.15 -3.16 0.63
CA ILE A 301 15.39 -2.76 2.02
C ILE A 301 16.56 -1.80 2.12
N GLY A 302 17.68 -2.07 1.42
CA GLY A 302 18.85 -1.19 1.44
C GLY A 302 18.47 0.24 1.05
N PHE A 303 17.74 0.40 -0.05
CA PHE A 303 17.23 1.71 -0.47
C PHE A 303 16.23 2.29 0.54
N SER A 304 15.29 1.49 1.03
CA SER A 304 14.26 1.92 1.99
C SER A 304 14.87 2.41 3.31
N VAL A 305 15.92 1.76 3.82
CA VAL A 305 16.64 2.16 5.03
C VAL A 305 17.35 3.51 4.81
N LEU A 306 18.03 3.69 3.67
CA LEU A 306 18.69 4.96 3.35
C LEU A 306 17.68 6.12 3.29
N VAL A 307 16.55 5.91 2.61
CA VAL A 307 15.46 6.88 2.54
C VAL A 307 14.86 7.14 3.93
N ALA A 308 14.64 6.10 4.74
CA ALA A 308 14.12 6.22 6.10
C ALA A 308 15.02 7.10 6.96
N LEU A 309 16.32 6.81 6.99
CA LEU A 309 17.31 7.53 7.78
C LEU A 309 17.37 9.01 7.36
N PHE A 310 17.40 9.28 6.05
CA PHE A 310 17.38 10.64 5.53
C PHE A 310 16.09 11.39 5.89
N ALA A 311 14.94 10.83 5.54
CA ALA A 311 13.63 11.46 5.72
C ALA A 311 13.33 11.72 7.21
N LEU A 312 13.54 10.72 8.08
CA LEU A 312 13.31 10.86 9.52
C LEU A 312 14.26 11.88 10.14
N SER A 313 15.51 11.98 9.66
CA SER A 313 16.45 13.02 10.12
C SER A 313 15.98 14.42 9.75
N VAL A 314 15.49 14.63 8.53
CA VAL A 314 14.93 15.92 8.09
C VAL A 314 13.67 16.26 8.89
N MET A 315 12.76 15.29 9.07
CA MET A 315 11.51 15.48 9.83
C MET A 315 11.79 15.86 11.30
N ARG A 316 12.80 15.25 11.94
CA ARG A 316 13.22 15.62 13.30
C ARG A 316 13.75 17.05 13.34
N ARG A 317 14.62 17.44 12.41
CA ARG A 317 15.16 18.81 12.34
C ARG A 317 14.06 19.85 12.09
N LYS A 318 13.04 19.51 11.30
CA LYS A 318 11.89 20.37 11.00
C LYS A 318 10.78 20.31 12.06
N LYS A 319 11.00 19.62 13.19
CA LYS A 319 10.05 19.47 14.31
C LYS A 319 8.68 18.90 13.90
N TYR A 320 8.64 18.07 12.85
CA TYR A 320 7.41 17.48 12.32
C TYR A 320 6.63 16.73 13.40
N PHE A 321 7.32 15.88 14.18
CA PHE A 321 6.67 15.10 15.24
C PHE A 321 6.10 15.99 16.34
N THR A 322 6.75 17.11 16.68
CA THR A 322 6.18 18.08 17.63
C THR A 322 4.88 18.68 17.10
N MET A 323 4.83 19.10 15.83
CA MET A 323 3.61 19.61 15.20
C MET A 323 2.49 18.56 15.16
N LEU A 324 2.85 17.31 14.86
CA LEU A 324 1.92 16.17 14.89
C LEU A 324 1.31 16.01 16.28
N HIS A 325 2.11 16.06 17.34
CA HIS A 325 1.63 15.93 18.71
C HIS A 325 0.71 17.08 19.13
N LYS A 326 0.91 18.28 18.58
CA LYS A 326 0.06 19.45 18.82
C LYS A 326 -1.21 19.48 17.98
N GLY A 327 -1.36 18.59 17.00
CA GLY A 327 -2.51 18.60 16.09
C GLY A 327 -2.50 19.77 15.09
N GLU A 328 -1.31 20.28 14.75
CA GLU A 328 -1.12 21.42 13.83
C GLU A 328 -1.00 21.00 12.36
N LEU A 329 -1.11 19.70 12.06
CA LEU A 329 -0.94 19.14 10.72
C LEU A 329 -2.29 18.92 10.02
N ASP A 330 -2.25 18.96 8.69
CA ASP A 330 -3.39 18.74 7.81
C ASP A 330 -3.57 17.26 7.43
N GLY A 331 -4.47 16.98 6.50
CA GLY A 331 -4.75 15.62 6.01
C GLY A 331 -3.55 14.94 5.35
N ALA A 332 -2.53 15.68 4.91
CA ALA A 332 -1.31 15.09 4.35
C ALA A 332 -0.48 14.34 5.40
N SER A 333 -0.71 14.59 6.69
CA SER A 333 -0.04 13.85 7.79
C SER A 333 -0.28 12.35 7.75
N PHE A 334 -1.40 11.88 7.20
CA PHE A 334 -1.67 10.45 7.00
C PHE A 334 -0.69 9.78 6.00
N ALA A 335 0.07 10.55 5.22
CA ALA A 335 1.15 10.03 4.39
C ALA A 335 2.29 9.39 5.21
N LEU A 336 2.33 9.58 6.53
CA LEU A 336 3.27 8.90 7.43
C LEU A 336 3.02 7.38 7.52
N ILE A 337 1.78 6.95 7.31
CA ILE A 337 1.33 5.62 7.73
C ILE A 337 1.72 4.54 6.73
N CYS A 338 1.47 4.78 5.44
CA CYS A 338 1.79 3.78 4.42
C CYS A 338 3.29 3.43 4.35
N PRO A 339 4.25 4.38 4.48
CA PRO A 339 5.68 4.08 4.60
C PRO A 339 6.02 3.07 5.69
N GLY A 340 5.41 3.20 6.88
CA GLY A 340 5.66 2.29 7.98
C GLY A 340 5.27 0.84 7.66
N PHE A 341 4.02 0.62 7.24
CA PHE A 341 3.55 -0.72 6.88
C PHE A 341 4.22 -1.28 5.62
N ALA A 342 4.55 -0.42 4.64
CA ALA A 342 5.27 -0.84 3.45
C ALA A 342 6.70 -1.29 3.76
N PHE A 343 7.39 -0.63 4.70
CA PHE A 343 8.71 -1.05 5.16
C PHE A 343 8.65 -2.35 5.96
N GLU A 344 7.66 -2.50 6.84
CA GLU A 344 7.42 -3.75 7.54
C GLU A 344 7.21 -4.92 6.57
N VAL A 345 6.33 -4.78 5.57
CA VAL A 345 6.09 -5.84 4.57
C VAL A 345 7.35 -6.18 3.79
N GLN A 346 8.20 -5.19 3.46
CA GLN A 346 9.50 -5.47 2.84
C GLN A 346 10.40 -6.30 3.75
N LEU A 347 10.46 -6.00 5.06
CA LEU A 347 11.22 -6.79 6.02
C LEU A 347 10.67 -8.23 6.15
N VAL A 348 9.34 -8.39 6.16
CA VAL A 348 8.69 -9.72 6.17
C VAL A 348 9.10 -10.53 4.94
N LEU A 349 9.05 -9.91 3.75
CA LEU A 349 9.43 -10.58 2.50
C LEU A 349 10.92 -10.91 2.46
N TRP A 350 11.78 -10.01 2.92
CA TRP A 350 13.21 -10.29 2.99
C TRP A 350 13.55 -11.43 3.95
N LEU A 351 12.91 -11.47 5.12
CA LEU A 351 13.09 -12.56 6.07
C LEU A 351 12.58 -13.88 5.49
N ASN A 352 11.34 -13.92 4.98
CA ASN A 352 10.71 -15.19 4.64
C ASN A 352 10.94 -15.59 3.17
N ALA A 353 10.64 -14.70 2.22
CA ALA A 353 10.84 -14.97 0.80
C ALA A 353 12.31 -14.94 0.38
N GLY A 354 13.13 -14.14 1.07
CA GLY A 354 14.59 -14.08 0.90
C GLY A 354 15.32 -15.11 1.74
N LEU A 355 15.54 -14.83 3.03
CA LEU A 355 16.47 -15.59 3.88
C LEU A 355 16.00 -17.02 4.21
N VAL A 356 14.71 -17.22 4.47
CA VAL A 356 14.19 -18.56 4.80
C VAL A 356 14.16 -19.46 3.57
N PHE A 357 13.62 -19.01 2.43
CA PHE A 357 13.57 -19.84 1.22
C PHE A 357 14.92 -20.10 0.56
N THR A 358 15.93 -19.25 0.79
CA THR A 358 17.32 -19.54 0.37
C THR A 358 18.06 -20.45 1.33
N GLY A 359 17.51 -20.72 2.52
CA GLY A 359 18.13 -21.56 3.55
C GLY A 359 19.16 -20.85 4.43
N PHE A 360 19.37 -19.53 4.28
CA PHE A 360 20.26 -18.76 5.17
C PHE A 360 19.73 -18.69 6.61
N VAL A 361 18.41 -18.71 6.79
CA VAL A 361 17.75 -18.74 8.10
C VAL A 361 16.79 -19.92 8.15
N THR A 362 16.95 -20.78 9.15
CA THR A 362 16.01 -21.89 9.36
C THR A 362 14.71 -21.35 9.96
N PHE A 363 13.57 -21.72 9.38
CA PHE A 363 12.25 -21.40 9.93
C PHE A 363 12.14 -21.93 11.37
N ASP A 364 11.46 -21.19 12.25
CA ASP A 364 11.27 -21.53 13.66
C ASP A 364 12.57 -21.56 14.53
N SER A 365 13.70 -21.09 14.00
CA SER A 365 14.94 -20.94 14.78
C SER A 365 14.92 -19.69 15.70
N SER A 366 15.81 -19.67 16.69
CA SER A 366 16.00 -18.47 17.53
C SER A 366 16.41 -17.23 16.72
N VAL A 367 17.22 -17.42 15.66
CA VAL A 367 17.62 -16.34 14.73
C VAL A 367 16.41 -15.82 13.96
N TYR A 368 15.53 -16.71 13.51
CA TYR A 368 14.27 -16.33 12.84
C TYR A 368 13.42 -15.42 13.71
N TYR A 369 13.20 -15.79 14.99
CA TYR A 369 12.44 -14.95 15.93
C TYR A 369 13.16 -13.64 16.30
N LEU A 370 14.49 -13.65 16.37
CA LEU A 370 15.26 -12.42 16.58
C LEU A 370 15.04 -11.42 15.44
N LEU A 371 15.04 -11.89 14.18
CA LEU A 371 14.83 -11.07 13.00
C LEU A 371 13.39 -10.53 12.88
N TRP A 372 12.41 -11.16 13.52
CA TRP A 372 11.06 -10.62 13.64
C TRP A 372 10.98 -9.38 14.54
N THR A 373 11.87 -9.24 15.53
CA THR A 373 11.85 -8.14 16.50
C THR A 373 11.79 -6.74 15.85
N PRO A 374 12.69 -6.36 14.93
CA PRO A 374 12.61 -5.05 14.27
C PRO A 374 11.34 -4.87 13.43
N ILE A 375 10.80 -5.95 12.86
CA ILE A 375 9.56 -5.93 12.06
C ILE A 375 8.38 -5.52 12.94
N LEU A 376 8.25 -6.18 14.11
CA LEU A 376 7.19 -5.89 15.07
C LEU A 376 7.30 -4.50 15.67
N ILE A 377 8.52 -3.98 15.88
CA ILE A 377 8.73 -2.60 16.32
C ILE A 377 8.20 -1.61 15.29
N VAL A 378 8.53 -1.81 14.01
CA VAL A 378 8.04 -0.94 12.92
C VAL A 378 6.51 -0.98 12.85
N GLN A 379 5.92 -2.16 12.92
CA GLN A 379 4.46 -2.32 12.93
C GLN A 379 3.83 -1.56 14.10
N PHE A 380 4.29 -1.79 15.33
CA PHE A 380 3.76 -1.17 16.54
C PHE A 380 3.85 0.35 16.50
N VAL A 381 5.02 0.89 16.12
CA VAL A 381 5.22 2.34 15.99
C VAL A 381 4.29 2.95 14.95
N THR A 382 4.09 2.25 13.82
CA THR A 382 3.19 2.71 12.76
C THR A 382 1.74 2.72 13.21
N ILE A 383 1.29 1.66 13.90
CA ILE A 383 -0.05 1.58 14.50
C ILE A 383 -0.26 2.71 15.51
N TYR A 384 0.72 2.97 16.37
CA TYR A 384 0.65 4.07 17.34
C TYR A 384 0.42 5.42 16.66
N TYR A 385 1.23 5.76 15.65
CA TYR A 385 1.04 7.01 14.90
C TYR A 385 -0.28 7.04 14.13
N PHE A 386 -0.73 5.91 13.59
CA PHE A 386 -1.99 5.84 12.88
C PHE A 386 -3.19 6.11 13.79
N VAL A 387 -3.26 5.42 14.93
CA VAL A 387 -4.32 5.64 15.93
C VAL A 387 -4.29 7.08 16.44
N LYS A 388 -3.10 7.64 16.68
CA LYS A 388 -2.95 9.03 17.09
C LYS A 388 -3.49 10.02 16.05
N LEU A 389 -3.13 9.84 14.78
CA LEU A 389 -3.66 10.68 13.70
C LEU A 389 -5.17 10.55 13.54
N LEU A 390 -5.72 9.34 13.70
CA LEU A 390 -7.17 9.13 13.70
C LEU A 390 -7.83 9.85 14.89
N GLN A 391 -7.26 9.78 16.09
CA GLN A 391 -7.79 10.46 17.28
C GLN A 391 -7.79 11.99 17.10
N LEU A 392 -6.66 12.56 16.64
CA LEU A 392 -6.53 14.00 16.36
C LEU A 392 -7.57 14.46 15.32
N ASN A 393 -7.86 13.62 14.34
CA ASN A 393 -8.86 13.90 13.30
C ASN A 393 -10.25 13.28 13.60
N ARG A 394 -10.56 12.96 14.86
CA ARG A 394 -11.88 12.47 15.32
C ARG A 394 -12.42 11.26 14.56
N PHE A 395 -11.53 10.33 14.20
CA PHE A 395 -11.82 9.16 13.36
C PHE A 395 -12.55 9.55 12.07
N LEU A 396 -12.22 10.75 11.56
CA LEU A 396 -12.70 11.42 10.35
C LEU A 396 -14.20 11.74 10.28
N LYS A 397 -14.84 12.02 11.41
CA LYS A 397 -16.18 12.64 11.41
C LYS A 397 -16.08 14.10 10.91
N PHE A 398 -16.31 14.33 9.63
CA PHE A 398 -16.21 15.67 9.02
C PHE A 398 -17.32 16.62 9.49
N ALA A 399 -17.01 17.92 9.51
CA ALA A 399 -18.03 18.96 9.68
C ALA A 399 -18.95 19.02 8.44
N PRO A 400 -20.23 19.42 8.59
CA PRO A 400 -21.10 19.71 7.44
C PRO A 400 -20.46 20.76 6.52
N SER A 401 -20.52 20.55 5.21
CA SER A 401 -19.96 21.50 4.23
C SER A 401 -20.75 22.82 4.27
N ALA A 402 -20.08 23.90 4.71
CA ALA A 402 -20.71 25.20 4.98
C ALA A 402 -21.15 25.99 3.74
N HIS A 403 -20.89 25.48 2.54
CA HIS A 403 -21.27 26.13 1.28
C HIS A 403 -21.85 25.08 0.32
N ARG A 404 -23.15 24.79 0.48
CA ARG A 404 -23.96 24.33 -0.65
C ARG A 404 -24.31 25.60 -1.42
N ALA A 405 -23.69 25.76 -2.59
CA ALA A 405 -24.14 26.75 -3.57
C ALA A 405 -25.43 26.25 -4.22
#